data_AF-A0A832V2T3-F1
#
_entry.id   AF-A0A832V2T3-F1
#
_cell.length_a   1.000
_cell.length_b   1.000
_cell.length_c   1.000
_cell.angle_alpha   90.00
_cell.angle_beta   90.00
_cell.angle_gamma   90.00
#
_symmetry.space_group_name_H-M   'P 1'
#
loop_
_entity.id
_entity.type
_entity.pdbx_description
1 polymer ?
#
loop_
_entity_poly.entity_id
_entity_poly.type
_entity_poly.pdbx_seq_one_letter_code
_entity_poly.pdbx_strand_id
1 'polypeptide(L)'
;VDQQIIITDWALRGGKEKLWNLRRNIKKAFTIIMVAASTTIAAMLSLAYPAFSGLYALRGFAIVTILGVLVGILIARPAYARIIEIILE
;
A
#
# COMPACT_ATOMS: atom_id res chain seq x y z
N VAL A 1 -2.10 -7.03 2.75
CA VAL A 1 -2.14 -8.18 1.81
C VAL A 1 -2.52 -7.72 0.42
N ASP A 2 -3.61 -6.96 0.25
CA ASP A 2 -4.12 -6.47 -1.04
C ASP A 2 -3.05 -5.81 -1.93
N GLN A 3 -2.21 -4.96 -1.35
CA GLN A 3 -1.16 -4.26 -2.09
C GLN A 3 -0.05 -5.19 -2.61
N GLN A 4 0.21 -6.32 -1.92
CA GLN A 4 1.16 -7.33 -2.37
C GLN A 4 0.60 -8.12 -3.55
N ILE A 5 -0.72 -8.40 -3.53
CA ILE A 5 -1.43 -9.02 -4.67
C ILE A 5 -1.33 -8.10 -5.90
N ILE A 6 -1.54 -6.79 -5.73
CA ILE A 6 -1.41 -5.81 -6.83
C ILE A 6 0.03 -5.80 -7.39
N ILE A 7 1.06 -5.80 -6.54
CA ILE A 7 2.47 -5.86 -7.00
C ILE A 7 2.71 -7.12 -7.81
N THR A 8 2.21 -8.26 -7.34
CA THR A 8 2.38 -9.56 -8.00
C THR A 8 1.64 -9.61 -9.34
N ASP A 9 0.39 -9.15 -9.40
CA ASP A 9 -0.39 -9.10 -10.64
C ASP A 9 0.29 -8.23 -11.71
N TRP A 10 0.77 -7.05 -11.32
CA TRP A 10 1.51 -6.16 -12.23
C TRP A 10 2.86 -6.72 -12.66
N ALA A 11 3.53 -7.46 -11.77
CA ALA A 11 4.79 -8.12 -12.07
C ALA A 11 4.61 -9.32 -13.02
N LEU A 12 3.55 -10.10 -12.83
CA LEU A 12 3.21 -11.27 -13.67
C LEU A 12 2.54 -10.90 -15.00
N ARG A 13 1.91 -9.71 -15.12
CA ARG A 13 1.26 -9.24 -16.36
C ARG A 13 2.23 -8.98 -17.53
N GLY A 14 3.53 -8.83 -17.26
CA GLY A 14 4.55 -8.62 -18.29
C GLY A 14 5.00 -9.96 -18.89
N GLY A 15 4.33 -10.44 -19.94
CA GLY A 15 4.87 -11.55 -20.74
C GLY A 15 6.27 -11.24 -21.30
N LYS A 16 7.09 -12.30 -21.52
CA LYS A 16 8.45 -12.48 -22.13
C LYS A 16 9.43 -11.30 -22.41
N GLU A 17 9.01 -10.05 -22.45
CA GLU A 17 9.83 -8.85 -22.64
C GLU A 17 10.42 -8.39 -21.29
N LYS A 18 11.70 -8.75 -21.11
CA LYS A 18 12.47 -8.76 -19.87
C LYS A 18 12.77 -7.36 -19.29
N LEU A 19 12.59 -7.23 -17.98
CA LEU A 19 13.03 -6.15 -17.06
C LEU A 19 12.49 -4.71 -17.27
N TRP A 20 12.52 -4.13 -18.47
CA TRP A 20 12.13 -2.72 -18.65
C TRP A 20 10.64 -2.50 -18.37
N ASN A 21 9.82 -3.49 -18.72
CA ASN A 21 8.39 -3.50 -18.38
C ASN A 21 8.15 -3.76 -16.90
N LEU A 22 8.99 -4.56 -16.22
CA LEU A 22 8.82 -4.90 -14.81
C LEU A 22 8.97 -3.67 -13.91
N ARG A 23 10.08 -2.92 -14.03
CA ARG A 23 10.29 -1.70 -13.24
C ARG A 23 9.20 -0.66 -13.50
N ARG A 24 8.74 -0.54 -14.75
CA ARG A 24 7.65 0.37 -15.14
C ARG A 24 6.30 -0.06 -14.53
N ASN A 25 6.02 -1.36 -14.53
CA ASN A 25 4.79 -1.92 -13.96
C ASN A 25 4.77 -1.84 -12.43
N ILE A 26 5.89 -2.10 -11.77
CA ILE A 26 6.04 -1.90 -10.31
C ILE A 26 5.81 -0.43 -9.95
N LYS A 27 6.35 0.52 -10.73
CA LYS A 27 6.09 1.95 -10.51
C LYS A 27 4.59 2.29 -10.63
N LYS A 28 3.87 1.70 -11.59
CA LYS A 28 2.41 1.84 -11.71
C LYS A 28 1.67 1.25 -10.51
N ALA A 29 2.06 0.06 -10.06
CA ALA A 29 1.52 -0.58 -8.86
C ALA A 29 1.70 0.33 -7.63
N PHE A 30 2.89 0.93 -7.46
CA PHE A 30 3.17 1.87 -6.37
C PHE A 30 2.25 3.10 -6.39
N THR A 31 1.91 3.64 -7.56
CA THR A 31 0.96 4.75 -7.66
C THR A 31 -0.43 4.34 -7.14
N ILE A 32 -0.93 3.18 -7.53
CA ILE A 32 -2.24 2.67 -7.06
C ILE A 32 -2.23 2.47 -5.53
N ILE A 33 -1.13 1.90 -5.03
CA ILE A 33 -0.89 1.65 -3.61
C ILE A 33 -0.89 2.95 -2.79
N MET A 34 -0.30 4.03 -3.32
CA MET A 34 -0.28 5.34 -2.68
C MET A 34 -1.67 5.97 -2.64
N VAL A 35 -2.44 5.89 -3.73
CA VAL A 35 -3.83 6.39 -3.76
C VAL A 35 -4.70 5.65 -2.75
N ALA A 36 -4.62 4.32 -2.70
CA ALA A 36 -5.36 3.50 -1.72
C ALA A 36 -4.92 3.77 -0.26
N ALA A 37 -3.65 4.06 -0.03
CA ALA A 37 -3.17 4.49 1.28
C ALA A 37 -3.77 5.84 1.69
N SER A 38 -3.78 6.81 0.79
CA SER A 38 -4.33 8.13 1.05
C SER A 38 -5.82 8.07 1.43
N THR A 39 -6.62 7.25 0.75
CA THR A 39 -8.05 7.09 1.11
C THR A 39 -8.22 6.45 2.48
N THR A 40 -7.39 5.46 2.82
CA THR A 40 -7.41 4.81 4.14
C THR A 40 -7.05 5.80 5.25
N ILE A 41 -6.01 6.60 5.05
CA ILE A 41 -5.60 7.64 5.99
C ILE A 41 -6.71 8.70 6.12
N ALA A 42 -7.33 9.12 5.02
CA ALA A 42 -8.45 10.05 5.04
C ALA A 42 -9.66 9.50 5.82
N ALA A 43 -9.99 8.22 5.66
CA ALA A 43 -11.05 7.55 6.41
C ALA A 43 -10.73 7.49 7.91
N MET A 44 -9.49 7.17 8.28
CA MET A 44 -9.07 7.13 9.68
C MET A 44 -8.96 8.53 10.31
N LEU A 45 -8.58 9.55 9.53
CA LEU A 45 -8.60 10.95 9.98
C LEU A 45 -10.03 11.42 10.27
N SER A 46 -11.00 11.01 9.45
CA SER A 46 -12.42 11.27 9.70
C SER A 46 -12.89 10.69 11.04
N LEU A 47 -12.41 9.50 11.42
CA LEU A 47 -12.70 8.86 12.71
C LEU A 47 -11.91 9.47 13.90
N ALA A 48 -10.71 9.99 13.65
CA ALA A 48 -9.87 10.59 14.68
C ALA A 48 -10.35 12.01 15.07
N TYR A 49 -10.96 12.73 14.11
CA TYR A 49 -11.49 14.07 14.35
C TYR A 49 -12.75 14.01 15.23
N PRO A 50 -12.78 14.74 16.37
CA PRO A 50 -13.88 14.67 17.33
C PRO A 50 -15.18 15.30 16.82
N ALA A 51 -15.17 15.90 15.63
CA ALA A 51 -16.32 16.63 15.08
C ALA A 51 -17.48 15.73 14.64
N PHE A 52 -17.25 14.44 14.34
CA PHE A 52 -18.27 13.54 13.77
C PHE A 52 -18.66 12.35 14.65
N SER A 53 -17.87 11.99 15.67
CA SER A 53 -18.18 10.84 16.51
C SER A 53 -17.81 11.13 17.97
N GLY A 54 -18.81 11.16 18.85
CA GLY A 54 -18.63 11.24 20.31
C GLY A 54 -17.99 9.99 20.93
N LEU A 55 -17.27 9.19 20.14
CA LEU A 55 -16.77 7.88 20.49
C LEU A 55 -15.25 7.92 20.68
N TYR A 56 -14.84 8.35 21.87
CA TYR A 56 -13.43 8.38 22.30
C TYR A 56 -12.71 7.04 22.12
N ALA A 57 -13.45 5.93 22.16
CA ALA A 57 -12.92 4.57 21.96
C ALA A 57 -12.31 4.35 20.55
N LEU A 58 -12.81 5.01 19.50
CA LEU A 58 -12.32 4.79 18.13
C LEU A 58 -11.05 5.58 17.80
N ARG A 59 -10.67 6.56 18.63
CA ARG A 59 -9.45 7.36 18.42
C ARG A 59 -8.18 6.53 18.54
N GLY A 60 -8.12 5.65 19.54
CA GLY A 60 -6.99 4.72 19.71
C GLY A 60 -6.85 3.77 18.51
N PHE A 61 -7.97 3.29 17.97
CA PHE A 61 -8.01 2.44 16.78
C PHE A 61 -7.51 3.18 15.53
N ALA A 62 -7.93 4.43 15.31
CA ALA A 62 -7.48 5.23 14.19
C ALA A 62 -5.95 5.47 14.22
N ILE A 63 -5.39 5.76 15.40
CA ILE A 63 -3.95 5.99 15.57
C ILE A 63 -3.14 4.73 15.22
N VAL A 64 -3.50 3.58 15.79
CA VAL A 64 -2.81 2.31 15.52
C VAL A 64 -2.94 1.92 14.05
N THR A 65 -4.10 2.17 13.43
CA THR A 65 -4.32 1.89 12.01
C THR A 65 -3.46 2.77 11.11
N ILE A 66 -3.36 4.08 11.39
CA ILE A 66 -2.49 4.99 10.64
C ILE A 66 -1.03 4.57 10.77
N LEU A 67 -0.56 4.24 11.98
CA LEU A 67 0.79 3.73 12.20
C LEU A 67 1.05 2.42 11.43
N GLY A 68 0.11 1.48 11.48
CA GLY A 68 0.19 0.23 10.73
C GLY A 68 0.24 0.44 9.22
N VAL A 69 -0.55 1.38 8.69
CA VAL A 69 -0.51 1.76 7.27
C VAL A 69 0.83 2.38 6.89
N LEU A 70 1.38 3.29 7.71
CA LEU A 70 2.68 3.91 7.48
C LEU A 70 3.81 2.89 7.46
N VAL A 71 3.88 2.00 8.47
CA VAL A 71 4.88 0.93 8.54
C VAL A 71 4.73 -0.02 7.34
N GLY A 72 3.50 -0.35 6.96
CA GLY A 72 3.21 -1.16 5.79
C GLY A 72 3.73 -0.52 4.49
N ILE A 73 3.52 0.78 4.30
CA ILE A 73 3.97 1.52 3.11
C ILE A 73 5.49 1.63 3.07
N LEU A 74 6.11 1.97 4.20
CA LEU A 74 7.53 2.30 4.26
C LEU A 74 8.43 1.07 4.26
N ILE A 75 7.99 -0.05 4.84
CA ILE A 75 8.82 -1.25 5.02
C ILE A 75 8.30 -2.41 4.19
N ALA A 76 7.10 -2.89 4.48
CA ALA A 76 6.62 -4.16 3.93
C ALA A 76 6.42 -4.13 2.41
N ARG A 77 5.90 -3.02 1.87
CA ARG A 77 5.64 -2.86 0.42
C ARG A 77 6.92 -2.75 -0.42
N PRO A 78 7.92 -1.90 -0.10
CA PRO A 78 9.18 -1.85 -0.85
C PRO A 78 10.00 -3.12 -0.67
N ALA A 79 9.97 -3.75 0.51
CA ALA A 79 10.62 -5.05 0.70
C ALA A 79 10.02 -6.12 -0.23
N TYR A 80 8.70 -6.21 -0.31
CA TYR A 80 8.01 -7.15 -1.20
C TYR A 80 8.30 -6.90 -2.68
N ALA A 81 8.29 -5.62 -3.10
CA ALA A 81 8.62 -5.25 -4.47
C ALA A 81 10.04 -5.68 -4.86
N ARG A 82 11.04 -5.51 -3.98
CA ARG A 82 12.41 -5.99 -4.23
C ARG A 82 12.50 -7.50 -4.31
N ILE A 83 11.77 -8.22 -3.45
CA ILE A 83 11.74 -9.70 -3.49
C ILE A 83 11.15 -10.18 -4.82
N ILE A 84 10.06 -9.57 -5.28
CA ILE A 84 9.44 -9.88 -6.58
C ILE A 84 10.37 -9.54 -7.75
N GLU A 85 11.11 -8.42 -7.68
CA GLU A 85 12.14 -8.11 -8.69
C GLU A 85 13.19 -9.22 -8.76
N ILE A 86 13.72 -9.69 -7.63
CA ILE A 86 14.74 -10.76 -7.58
C ILE A 86 14.22 -12.11 -8.09
N ILE A 87 12.95 -12.44 -7.84
CA ILE A 87 12.36 -13.73 -8.25
C ILE A 87 12.07 -13.77 -9.75
N LEU A 88 11.77 -12.63 -10.38
CA LEU A 88 11.40 -12.53 -11.79
C LEU A 88 12.54 -12.07 -12.70
N GLU A 89 13.67 -11.64 -12.14
CA GLU A 89 14.94 -11.41 -12.85
C GLU A 89 15.58 -12.73 -13.28
#